data_AF-A0A971B8V1-F1
#
_entry.id   AF-A0A971B8V1-F1
#
_cell.length_a   1.000
_cell.length_b   1.000
_cell.length_c   1.000
_cell.angle_alpha   90.00
_cell.angle_beta   90.00
_cell.angle_gamma   90.00
#
_symmetry.space_group_name_H-M   'P 1'
#
loop_
_entity.id
_entity.type
_entity.pdbx_description
1 polymer ?
#
loop_
_entity_poly.entity_id
_entity_poly.type
_entity_poly.pdbx_seq_one_letter_code
_entity_poly.pdbx_strand_id
1 'polypeptide(L)' 'MALSWNEIKERAVSFSKKWADASREEADAQPFLVDFFNVFGISSKRVGTFEHRVKKLDDKEGYIDMLWKGTILIEMKSRG' A
#
# COMPACT_ATOMS: atom_id res chain seq x y z
N MET A 1 2.70 -20.62 7.60
CA MET A 1 1.29 -20.80 8.00
C MET A 1 0.55 -19.51 7.70
N ALA A 2 -0.73 -19.60 7.32
CA ALA A 2 -1.58 -18.41 7.20
C ALA A 2 -1.83 -17.81 8.59
N LEU A 3 -1.92 -16.48 8.68
CA LEU A 3 -2.22 -15.80 9.95
C LEU A 3 -3.64 -16.17 10.43
N SER A 4 -3.82 -16.18 11.76
CA SER A 4 -5.15 -16.35 12.34
C SER A 4 -5.97 -15.05 12.21
N TRP A 5 -7.30 -15.16 12.22
CA TRP A 5 -8.18 -13.98 12.21
C TRP A 5 -7.96 -13.05 13.41
N ASN A 6 -7.64 -13.60 14.58
CA ASN A 6 -7.32 -12.81 15.77
C ASN A 6 -6.06 -11.98 15.56
N GLU A 7 -5.03 -12.59 14.96
CA GLU A 7 -3.78 -11.91 14.68
C GLU A 7 -3.95 -10.81 13.61
N ILE A 8 -4.73 -11.07 12.56
CA ILE A 8 -5.07 -10.06 11.54
C ILE A 8 -5.81 -8.89 12.21
N LYS A 9 -6.77 -9.17 13.10
CA LYS A 9 -7.52 -8.14 13.82
C LYS A 9 -6.61 -7.27 14.70
N GLU A 10 -5.71 -7.89 15.47
CA GLU A 10 -4.76 -7.15 16.32
C GLU A 10 -3.83 -6.25 15.49
N ARG A 11 -3.29 -6.80 14.39
CA ARG A 11 -2.45 -6.04 13.46
C ARG A 11 -3.21 -4.87 12.82
N ALA A 12 -4.47 -5.09 12.42
CA ALA A 12 -5.31 -4.04 11.84
C ALA A 12 -5.59 -2.90 12.83
N VAL A 13 -5.84 -3.23 14.10
CA VAL A 13 -6.01 -2.22 15.16
C VAL A 13 -4.73 -1.43 15.37
N SER A 14 -3.57 -2.11 15.45
CA SER A 14 -2.27 -1.43 15.59
C SER A 14 -1.97 -0.52 14.39
N PHE A 15 -2.22 -1.00 13.16
CA PHE A 15 -2.09 -0.23 11.93
C PHE A 15 -2.94 1.04 11.96
N SER A 16 -4.22 0.94 12.30
CA SER A 16 -5.12 2.10 12.35
C SER A 16 -4.67 3.18 13.31
N LYS A 17 -4.10 2.78 14.47
CA LYS A 17 -3.57 3.71 15.47
C LYS A 17 -2.27 4.36 15.01
N LYS A 18 -1.38 3.60 14.38
CA LYS A 18 -0.10 4.11 13.87
C LYS A 18 -0.29 5.19 12.81
N TRP A 19 -1.26 5.01 11.92
CA TRP A 19 -1.47 5.87 10.76
C TRP A 19 -2.61 6.89 10.95
N ALA A 20 -3.14 7.05 12.17
CA ALA A 20 -4.28 7.93 12.46
C ALA A 20 -4.05 9.40 12.05
N ASP A 21 -2.83 9.89 12.24
CA ASP A 21 -2.43 11.29 11.99
C ASP A 21 -1.59 11.47 10.72
N ALA A 22 -1.52 10.43 9.89
CA ALA A 22 -0.78 10.46 8.63
C ALA A 22 -1.34 11.55 7.70
N SER A 23 -0.43 12.30 7.10
CA SER A 23 -0.80 13.50 6.31
C SER A 23 0.19 13.81 5.20
N ARG A 24 1.40 13.24 5.22
CA ARG A 24 2.45 13.55 4.26
C ARG A 24 2.49 12.52 3.15
N GLU A 25 1.71 12.73 2.10
CA GLU A 25 1.55 11.78 1.00
C GLU A 25 2.89 11.24 0.44
N GLU A 26 3.82 12.11 0.05
CA GLU A 26 5.12 11.71 -0.52
C GLU A 26 5.97 10.83 0.43
N ALA A 27 5.90 11.08 1.74
CA ALA A 27 6.74 10.38 2.72
C ALA A 27 6.05 9.13 3.30
N ASP A 28 4.72 9.17 3.41
CA ASP A 28 3.92 8.18 4.13
C ASP A 28 3.36 7.09 3.20
N ALA A 29 3.18 7.37 1.89
CA ALA A 29 2.50 6.46 0.97
C ALA A 29 3.11 5.05 0.93
N GLN A 30 4.42 4.94 0.67
CA GLN A 30 5.07 3.64 0.56
C GLN A 30 5.13 2.89 1.90
N PRO A 31 5.56 3.50 3.02
CA PRO A 31 5.55 2.80 4.31
C PRO A 31 4.14 2.43 4.79
N PHE A 32 3.13 3.26 4.51
CA PHE A 32 1.72 2.95 4.80
C PHE A 32 1.28 1.67 4.11
N LEU A 33 1.55 1.55 2.80
CA LEU A 33 1.18 0.35 2.04
C LEU A 33 1.94 -0.89 2.52
N VAL A 34 3.24 -0.77 2.81
CA VAL A 34 4.01 -1.89 3.38
C VAL A 34 3.40 -2.37 4.69
N ASP A 35 3.06 -1.46 5.60
CA ASP A 35 2.44 -1.81 6.87
C ASP A 35 1.03 -2.37 6.69
N PHE A 36 0.26 -1.85 5.73
CA PHE A 36 -1.07 -2.35 5.40
C PHE A 36 -1.00 -3.82 4.96
N PHE A 37 -0.08 -4.18 4.07
CA PHE A 37 0.10 -5.56 3.64
C PHE A 37 0.62 -6.48 4.75
N ASN A 38 1.43 -5.94 5.66
CA ASN A 38 1.87 -6.67 6.85
C ASN A 38 0.72 -7.05 7.80
N VAL A 39 -0.41 -6.33 7.78
CA VAL A 39 -1.64 -6.75 8.51
C VAL A 39 -2.06 -8.15 8.10
N PHE A 40 -1.91 -8.48 6.81
CA PHE A 40 -2.25 -9.79 6.23
C PHE A 40 -1.06 -10.75 6.16
N GLY A 41 0.10 -10.37 6.72
CA GLY A 41 1.33 -11.17 6.67
C GLY A 41 1.97 -11.22 5.27
N ILE A 42 1.63 -10.27 4.41
CA ILE A 42 2.18 -10.16 3.06
C ILE A 42 3.40 -9.24 3.14
N SER A 43 4.58 -9.79 2.87
CA SER A 43 5.81 -9.00 2.90
C SER A 43 5.93 -8.08 1.69
N SER A 44 6.68 -6.98 1.86
CA SER A 44 7.01 -6.01 0.80
C SER A 44 7.67 -6.63 -0.43
N LYS A 45 8.33 -7.78 -0.28
CA LYS A 45 8.95 -8.54 -1.39
C LYS A 45 7.93 -9.29 -2.25
N ARG A 46 6.75 -9.56 -1.70
CA ARG A 46 5.66 -10.28 -2.37
C ARG A 46 4.69 -9.33 -3.05
N VAL A 47 4.49 -8.14 -2.48
CA VAL A 47 3.83 -7.03 -3.18
C VAL A 47 4.75 -6.49 -4.26
N GLY A 48 4.15 -6.03 -5.37
CA GLY A 48 4.87 -5.72 -6.59
C GLY A 48 5.68 -4.42 -6.54
N THR A 49 5.86 -3.81 -7.69
CA THR A 49 6.72 -2.62 -7.85
C THR A 49 6.01 -1.38 -7.34
N PHE A 50 6.68 -0.62 -6.48
CA PHE A 50 6.32 0.75 -6.11
C PHE A 50 6.78 1.72 -7.21
N GLU A 51 6.07 2.83 -7.40
CA GLU A 51 6.39 3.85 -8.42
C GLU A 51 6.48 3.28 -9.84
N HIS A 52 5.49 2.48 -10.24
CA HIS A 52 5.50 1.88 -11.57
C HIS A 52 5.17 2.94 -12.62
N ARG A 53 6.10 3.18 -13.55
CA ARG A 53 5.88 4.09 -14.68
C ARG A 53 4.97 3.41 -15.70
N VAL A 54 3.83 4.03 -15.99
CA VAL A 54 2.86 3.54 -16.98
C VAL A 54 2.74 4.49 -18.15
N LYS A 55 2.65 3.94 -19.36
CA LYS A 55 2.27 4.73 -20.54
C LYS A 55 0.75 4.91 -20.53
N LYS A 56 0.30 6.16 -20.47
CA LYS A 56 -1.11 6.49 -20.61
C LYS A 56 -1.53 6.43 -22.09
N LEU A 57 -2.83 6.37 -22.33
CA LEU A 57 -3.42 6.29 -23.67
C LEU A 57 -3.13 7.52 -24.54
N ASP A 58 -2.76 8.64 -23.92
CA ASP A 58 -2.43 9.91 -24.57
C ASP A 58 -0.91 10.10 -24.77
N ASP A 59 -0.13 9.01 -24.80
CA ASP A 59 1.33 8.98 -24.89
C ASP A 59 2.06 9.73 -23.75
N LYS A 60 1.34 10.14 -22.71
CA LYS A 60 1.94 10.71 -21.51
C LYS A 60 2.42 9.63 -20.57
N GLU A 61 3.51 9.91 -19.89
CA GLU A 61 4.00 9.06 -18.82
C GLU A 61 3.23 9.38 -17.53
N GLY A 62 2.67 8.34 -16.92
CA GLY A 62 2.06 8.37 -15.60
C GLY A 62 2.88 7.58 -14.60
N TYR A 63 2.65 7.86 -13.33
CA TYR A 63 3.12 7.05 -12.23
C TYR A 63 1.91 6.46 -11.53
N ILE A 64 2.05 5.23 -11.06
CA ILE A 64 1.13 4.62 -10.09
C ILE A 64 1.93 4.28 -8.84
N ASP A 65 1.33 4.51 -7.68
CA ASP A 65 2.03 4.34 -6.41
C ASP A 65 2.41 2.88 -6.16
N MET A 66 1.51 1.94 -6.47
CA MET A 66 1.83 0.52 -6.39
C MET A 66 1.03 -0.34 -7.36
N LEU A 67 1.70 -1.33 -7.95
CA LEU A 67 1.06 -2.38 -8.73
C LEU A 67 1.48 -3.77 -8.24
N TRP A 68 0.51 -4.52 -7.74
CA TRP A 68 0.61 -5.98 -7.65
C TRP A 68 -0.17 -6.60 -8.81
N LYS A 69 0.56 -6.91 -9.89
CA LYS A 69 -0.01 -7.43 -11.14
C LYS A 69 -0.92 -8.64 -10.90
N GLY A 70 -2.15 -8.55 -11.41
CA GLY A 70 -3.18 -9.59 -11.27
C GLY A 70 -3.93 -9.59 -9.93
N THR A 71 -3.57 -8.70 -9.02
CA THR A 71 -4.14 -8.63 -7.66
C THR A 71 -4.74 -7.27 -7.36
N ILE A 72 -3.94 -6.20 -7.40
CA ILE A 72 -4.39 -4.85 -7.03
C ILE A 72 -3.50 -3.76 -7.67
N LEU A 73 -4.13 -2.65 -8.06
CA LEU A 73 -3.49 -1.39 -8.39
C LEU A 73 -3.93 -0.35 -7.35
N ILE A 74 -2.97 0.42 -6.82
CA ILE A 74 -3.21 1.41 -5.78
C ILE A 74 -2.70 2.76 -6.23
N GLU A 75 -3.54 3.77 -6.02
CA GLU A 75 -3.25 5.19 -6.17
C GLU A 75 -3.57 5.87 -4.83
N MET A 76 -2.55 6.41 -4.18
CA MET A 76 -2.64 7.18 -2.95
C MET A 76 -3.08 8.61 -3.26
N LYS A 77 -3.70 9.22 -2.25
CA LYS A 77 -4.11 10.63 -2.24
C LYS A 77 -3.89 11.19 -0.84
N SER A 78 -3.47 12.45 -0.76
CA SER A 78 -3.51 13.26 0.46
C SER A 78 -4.94 13.54 0.90
N ARG A 79 -5.08 14.06 2.11
CA ARG A 79 -6.36 14.45 2.72
C ARG A 79 -6.90 15.76 2.12
N GLY A 80 -7.04 15.82 0.80
CA GLY A 80 -7.71 16.92 0.08
C GLY A 80 -6.91 18.20 -0.06
#